data_AF-A0A931PRN3-F1
#
_entry.id   AF-A0A931PRN3-F1
#
_cell.length_a   1.000
_cell.length_b   1.000
_cell.length_c   1.000
_cell.angle_alpha   90.00
_cell.angle_beta   90.00
_cell.angle_gamma   90.00
#
_symmetry.space_group_name_H-M   'P 1'
#
loop_
_entity.id
_entity.type
_entity.pdbx_description
1 polymer ?
#
loop_
_entity_poly.entity_id
_entity_poly.type
_entity_poly.pdbx_seq_one_letter_code
_entity_poly.pdbx_strand_id
1 'polypeptide(L)'
;ISQIVQWLKGVSSRVLLQEFPHLRKQFWGKHFWARGYLAVSSGTITGAMIQDYISEQEGEPVHDDSQFRIDDTPNPSPSRRG
;
A
#
# COMPACT_ATOMS: atom_id res chain seq x y z
N ILE A 1 6.95 1.75 13.18
CA ILE A 1 6.49 0.64 12.30
C ILE A 1 5.47 1.11 11.27
N SER A 2 4.32 1.69 11.67
CA SER A 2 3.29 2.18 10.73
C SER A 2 3.82 3.06 9.58
N GLN A 3 4.65 4.08 9.89
CA GLN A 3 5.25 4.95 8.86
C GLN A 3 6.16 4.21 7.87
N ILE A 4 6.93 3.22 8.36
CA ILE A 4 7.83 2.41 7.51
C ILE A 4 6.99 1.55 6.55
N VAL A 5 5.93 0.92 7.06
CA VAL A 5 5.04 0.10 6.26
C VAL A 5 4.26 0.93 5.24
N GLN A 6 3.81 2.13 5.63
CA GLN A 6 3.17 3.08 4.72
C GLN A 6 4.10 3.46 3.57
N TRP A 7 5.34 3.83 3.88
CA TRP A 7 6.35 4.15 2.87
C TRP A 7 6.66 2.96 1.97
N LEU A 8 6.86 1.76 2.54
CA LEU A 8 7.15 0.54 1.78
C LEU A 8 6.01 0.18 0.81
N LYS A 9 4.76 0.20 1.29
CA LYS A 9 3.57 -0.06 0.47
C LYS A 9 3.42 0.98 -0.64
N GLY A 10 3.66 2.26 -0.34
CA GLY A 10 3.56 3.35 -1.31
C GLY A 10 4.62 3.24 -2.43
N VAL A 11 5.89 3.08 -2.04
CA VAL A 11 7.00 2.98 -3.00
C VAL A 11 6.88 1.72 -3.86
N SER A 12 6.61 0.57 -3.26
CA SER A 12 6.44 -0.68 -4.01
C SER A 12 5.28 -0.62 -4.99
N SER A 13 4.13 -0.07 -4.58
CA SER A 13 2.98 0.15 -5.47
C SER A 13 3.36 1.03 -6.66
N ARG A 14 4.07 2.15 -6.41
CA ARG A 14 4.53 3.05 -7.47
C ARG A 14 5.45 2.36 -8.46
N VAL A 15 6.44 1.61 -7.99
CA VAL A 15 7.40 0.89 -8.85
C VAL A 15 6.68 -0.16 -9.69
N LEU A 16 5.84 -1.00 -9.07
CA LEU A 16 5.11 -2.07 -9.76
C LEU A 16 4.14 -1.52 -10.81
N LEU A 17 3.44 -0.41 -10.52
CA LEU A 17 2.53 0.21 -11.49
C LEU A 17 3.28 0.91 -12.64
N GLN A 18 4.54 1.30 -12.44
CA GLN A 18 5.39 1.85 -13.51
C GLN A 18 5.95 0.74 -14.40
N GLU A 19 6.45 -0.35 -13.81
CA GLU A 19 7.05 -1.48 -14.53
C GLU A 19 6.01 -2.34 -15.26
N PHE A 20 4.79 -2.45 -14.70
CA PHE A 20 3.73 -3.29 -15.24
C PHE A 20 2.46 -2.47 -15.55
N PRO A 21 2.42 -1.77 -16.71
CA PRO A 21 1.28 -0.93 -17.08
C PRO A 21 -0.07 -1.65 -17.14
N HIS A 22 -0.08 -2.97 -17.35
CA HIS A 22 -1.31 -3.77 -17.33
C HIS A 22 -1.94 -3.84 -15.93
N LEU A 23 -1.14 -3.82 -14.85
CA LEU A 23 -1.62 -3.80 -13.46
C LEU A 23 -2.38 -2.51 -13.14
N ARG A 24 -2.07 -1.40 -13.83
CA ARG A 24 -2.78 -0.13 -13.64
C ARG A 24 -4.27 -0.23 -13.94
N LYS A 25 -4.69 -1.12 -14.85
CA LYS A 25 -6.11 -1.34 -15.16
C LYS A 25 -6.83 -2.19 -14.12
N GLN A 26 -6.10 -3.12 -13.49
CA GLN A 26 -6.64 -4.04 -12.51
C GLN A 26 -6.75 -3.42 -11.11
N PHE A 27 -5.80 -2.55 -10.74
CA PHE A 27 -5.74 -1.88 -9.45
C PHE A 27 -6.08 -0.38 -9.57
N TRP A 28 -7.22 -0.08 -10.21
CA TRP A 28 -7.74 1.29 -10.30
C TRP A 28 -7.98 1.87 -8.90
N GLY A 29 -7.68 3.16 -8.70
CA GLY A 29 -7.87 3.82 -7.40
C GLY A 29 -6.71 3.68 -6.40
N LYS A 30 -5.53 3.17 -6.82
CA LYS A 30 -4.31 3.05 -5.98
C LYS A 30 -4.37 2.02 -4.84
N HIS A 31 -5.37 1.15 -4.82
CA HIS A 31 -5.48 0.05 -3.85
C HIS A 31 -4.68 -1.17 -4.30
N PHE A 32 -3.36 -1.01 -4.38
CA PHE A 32 -2.47 -2.14 -4.72
C PHE A 32 -2.30 -3.10 -3.53
N TRP A 33 -2.25 -2.56 -2.32
CA TRP A 33 -2.12 -3.31 -1.08
C TRP A 33 -3.37 -3.16 -0.22
N ALA A 34 -3.68 -4.18 0.59
CA ALA A 34 -4.68 -4.07 1.64
C ALA A 34 -4.32 -2.95 2.63
N ARG A 35 -5.33 -2.36 3.28
CA ARG A 35 -5.14 -1.27 4.27
C ARG A 35 -4.28 -1.73 5.45
N GLY A 36 -4.65 -2.87 6.06
CA GLY A 36 -3.99 -3.40 7.24
C GLY A 36 -2.55 -3.86 6.99
N TYR A 37 -1.75 -3.88 8.05
CA TYR A 37 -0.49 -4.63 8.08
C TYR A 37 -0.37 -5.42 9.39
N LEU A 38 0.37 -6.53 9.34
CA LEU A 38 0.77 -7.31 10.51
C LEU A 38 2.27 -7.14 10.74
N ALA A 39 2.67 -6.83 11.98
CA ALA A 39 4.07 -6.73 12.37
C ALA A 39 4.29 -7.52 13.66
N VAL A 40 5.03 -8.63 13.57
CA VAL A 40 5.34 -9.54 14.67
C VAL A 40 6.85 -9.73 14.74
N SER A 41 7.40 -9.90 15.94
CA SER A 41 8.83 -10.16 16.12
C SER A 41 9.21 -11.57 15.63
N SER A 42 10.45 -11.73 15.16
CA SER A 42 10.94 -12.96 14.51
C SER A 42 11.00 -14.22 15.40
N GLY A 43 10.52 -14.17 16.64
CA GLY A 43 10.50 -15.31 17.58
C GLY A 43 9.11 -15.90 17.84
N THR A 44 8.05 -15.23 17.41
CA THR A 44 6.65 -15.57 17.75
C THR A 44 5.76 -15.54 16.51
N ILE A 45 6.29 -15.95 15.34
CA ILE A 45 5.47 -16.07 14.14
C ILE A 45 4.98 -17.51 14.00
N THR A 46 3.66 -17.70 14.04
CA THR A 46 3.03 -19.00 13.77
C THR A 46 2.12 -18.87 12.56
N GLY A 47 1.94 -19.96 11.81
CA GLY A 47 1.03 -19.98 10.66
C GLY A 47 -0.40 -19.60 11.06
N ALA A 48 -0.84 -20.00 12.26
CA ALA A 48 -2.15 -19.64 12.82
C ALA A 48 -2.32 -18.12 12.93
N MET A 49 -1.32 -17.39 13.45
CA MET A 49 -1.40 -15.93 13.57
C MET A 49 -1.51 -15.21 12.21
N ILE A 50 -0.89 -15.75 11.16
CA ILE A 50 -1.02 -15.18 9.81
C ILE A 50 -2.42 -15.46 9.28
N GLN A 51 -2.92 -16.69 9.47
CA GLN A 51 -4.23 -17.10 9.01
C GLN A 51 -5.35 -16.32 9.71
N ASP A 52 -5.28 -16.18 11.03
CA ASP A 52 -6.22 -15.40 11.83
C ASP A 52 -6.28 -13.94 11.33
N TYR A 53 -5.10 -13.32 11.12
CA TYR A 53 -5.01 -11.96 10.60
C TYR A 53 -5.64 -11.80 9.20
N ILE A 54 -5.48 -12.79 8.32
CA ILE A 54 -6.09 -12.76 6.99
C ILE A 54 -7.61 -12.89 7.12
N SER A 55 -8.09 -13.87 7.90
CA SER A 55 -9.51 -14.13 8.10
C SER A 55 -10.25 -12.95 8.74
N GLU A 56 -9.63 -12.24 9.69
CA GLU A 56 -10.18 -11.02 10.28
C GLU A 56 -10.38 -9.90 9.24
N GLN A 57 -9.53 -9.84 8.21
CA GLN A 57 -9.60 -8.79 7.20
C GLN A 57 -10.52 -9.08 6.01
N GLU A 58 -11.02 -10.31 5.86
CA GLU A 58 -11.96 -10.66 4.78
C GLU A 58 -13.38 -10.09 5.00
N GLY A 59 -13.69 -9.56 6.20
CA GLY A 59 -15.01 -9.04 6.58
C GLY A 59 -15.11 -7.53 6.80
N GLU A 60 -14.01 -6.77 6.73
CA GLU A 60 -14.02 -5.33 6.98
C GLU A 60 -14.55 -4.55 5.76
N PRO A 61 -15.65 -3.77 5.87
CA PRO A 61 -16.11 -2.93 4.79
C PRO A 61 -15.07 -1.85 4.49
N VAL A 62 -14.82 -1.60 3.20
CA VAL A 62 -13.95 -0.50 2.72
C VAL A 62 -14.63 0.83 3.06
N HIS A 63 -14.54 1.27 4.32
CA HIS A 63 -15.11 2.54 4.77
C HIS A 63 -14.02 3.62 4.86
N ASP A 64 -14.22 4.64 4.03
CA ASP A 64 -13.55 5.95 3.95
C ASP A 64 -12.01 5.94 3.76
N ASP A 65 -11.58 6.37 2.57
CA ASP A 65 -10.19 6.48 2.08
C ASP A 65 -9.40 7.64 2.71
N SER A 66 -9.96 8.33 3.70
CA SER A 66 -9.41 9.56 4.26
C SER A 66 -8.09 9.39 5.02
N GLN A 67 -7.72 8.16 5.41
CA GLN A 67 -6.58 7.91 6.30
C GLN A 67 -5.27 7.48 5.59
N PHE A 68 -5.30 7.05 4.32
CA PHE A 68 -4.10 6.60 3.60
C PHE A 68 -3.84 7.46 2.34
N ARG A 69 -3.55 8.74 2.56
CA ARG A 69 -3.12 9.64 1.48
C ARG A 69 -1.65 9.34 1.19
N ILE A 70 -1.38 8.64 0.09
CA ILE A 70 -0.03 8.62 -0.50
C ILE A 70 0.15 10.02 -1.11
N ASP A 71 1.01 10.85 -0.53
CA ASP A 71 1.32 12.16 -1.09
C ASP A 71 1.90 12.00 -2.51
N ASP A 72 1.08 12.27 -3.52
CA ASP A 72 1.49 12.45 -4.91
C ASP A 72 2.13 13.84 -5.05
N THR A 73 3.27 14.10 -4.40
CA THR A 73 4.04 15.30 -4.77
C THR A 73 4.42 15.18 -6.26
N PRO A 74 3.95 16.10 -7.13
CA PRO A 74 4.32 16.05 -8.53
C PRO A 74 5.80 16.41 -8.65
N ASN A 75 6.52 15.64 -9.45
CA ASN A 75 7.86 15.97 -9.93
C ASN A 75 7.90 17.47 -10.35
N PRO A 76 8.81 18.31 -9.81
CA PRO A 76 8.90 19.70 -10.25
C PRO A 76 9.23 19.72 -11.74
N SER A 77 8.31 20.25 -12.54
CA SER A 77 8.51 20.46 -13.98
C SER A 77 9.73 21.36 -14.21
N PRO A 78 10.57 21.09 -15.21
CA PRO A 78 11.70 21.95 -15.50
C PRO A 78 11.18 23.33 -15.92
N SER A 79 11.59 24.34 -15.17
CA SER A 79 11.28 25.75 -15.40
C SER A 79 11.59 26.13 -16.85
N ARG A 80 10.53 26.43 -17.60
CA ARG A 80 10.59 27.04 -18.92
C ARG A 80 11.01 28.50 -18.72
N ARG A 81 12.31 28.79 -18.83
CA ARG A 81 12.83 30.15 -18.91
C ARG A 81 12.93 30.51 -20.38
N GLY A 82 12.22 31.58 -20.76
CA GLY A 82 12.43 32.28 -22.02
C GLY A 82 13.70 33.12 -21.99
#